data_AF-A0A836CII5-F1
#
_entry.id   AF-A0A836CII5-F1
#
_cell.length_a   1.000
_cell.length_b   1.000
_cell.length_c   1.000
_cell.angle_alpha   90.00
_cell.angle_beta   90.00
_cell.angle_gamma   90.00
#
_symmetry.space_group_name_H-M   'P 1'
#
loop_
_entity.id
_entity.type
_entity.pdbx_description
1 polymer ?
#
loop_
_entity_poly.entity_id
_entity_poly.type
_entity_poly.pdbx_seq_one_letter_code
_entity_poly.pdbx_strand_id
1 'polypeptide(L)'
;MKLLPSLRAFTNKRHDKKAVLAAAAACQELLDCMHEHVAWAEFQHWAFVAITRLATDRHHLACLSDAGCCEAVVAALESHWKNSAIQHWGCRALALLAAHTDNDARPCMTRACAVVLAALRGHEDDEEVQHHAVRALAGLAFTTLPNRATLIRGGACARLIAAMATFPHSADVALAALRAMAALAQDEDAAAGLGADGACGAVLAALSAHPARADLQVWGLMAVGALASDAANRGALGAGGGAARAVAAALRRHASDRAVQRWGLWAAAELGRGDVANARALAAAGVGGAARAAARAHRGDAEVQRACQRLAAEGLVGGVVAGEASALGSRFTCARRAGGAARVRI
;
A
#
# COMPACT_ATOMS: atom_id res chain seq x y z
N MET A 1 -20.32 31.19 -13.89
CA MET A 1 -19.18 30.46 -14.52
C MET A 1 -17.82 31.20 -14.42
N LYS A 2 -17.51 31.88 -13.31
CA LYS A 2 -16.27 32.67 -13.14
C LYS A 2 -15.06 31.84 -12.66
N LEU A 3 -15.29 30.63 -12.13
CA LEU A 3 -14.25 29.85 -11.46
C LEU A 3 -13.35 29.04 -12.41
N LEU A 4 -13.86 28.56 -13.55
CA LEU A 4 -13.10 27.70 -14.47
C LEU A 4 -11.82 28.37 -15.01
N PRO A 5 -11.84 29.63 -15.51
CA PRO A 5 -10.60 30.30 -15.94
C PRO A 5 -9.58 30.42 -14.81
N SER A 6 -10.04 30.67 -13.59
CA SER A 6 -9.20 30.74 -12.38
C SER A 6 -8.59 29.38 -12.03
N LEU A 7 -9.35 28.28 -12.13
CA LEU A 7 -8.85 26.92 -11.94
C LEU A 7 -7.78 26.56 -12.98
N ARG A 8 -8.02 26.86 -14.26
CA ARG A 8 -7.02 26.66 -15.32
C ARG A 8 -5.75 27.48 -15.08
N ALA A 9 -5.88 28.74 -14.66
CA ALA A 9 -4.73 29.59 -14.37
C ALA A 9 -3.92 29.10 -13.16
N PHE A 10 -4.60 28.68 -12.08
CA PHE A 10 -4.00 28.09 -10.89
C PHE A 10 -3.23 26.81 -11.22
N THR A 11 -3.78 26.00 -12.11
CA THR A 11 -3.19 24.72 -12.49
C THR A 11 -2.05 24.87 -13.52
N ASN A 12 -1.95 25.97 -14.25
CA ASN A 12 -0.86 26.15 -15.23
C ASN A 12 0.36 26.92 -14.72
N LYS A 13 0.27 27.70 -13.63
CA LYS A 13 1.41 28.50 -13.14
C LYS A 13 2.19 27.80 -12.02
N ARG A 14 3.44 27.41 -12.31
CA ARG A 14 4.45 27.12 -11.28
C ARG A 14 4.81 28.44 -10.59
N HIS A 15 4.58 28.52 -9.28
CA HIS A 15 5.17 29.46 -8.30
C HIS A 15 4.36 30.58 -7.63
N ASP A 16 3.08 30.85 -7.94
CA ASP A 16 2.36 31.88 -7.17
C ASP A 16 1.65 31.31 -5.93
N LYS A 17 2.44 31.00 -4.89
CA LYS A 17 1.98 30.55 -3.56
C LYS A 17 1.18 31.62 -2.80
N LYS A 18 1.08 32.86 -3.31
CA LYS A 18 0.39 33.99 -2.66
C LYS A 18 -1.08 34.14 -3.04
N ALA A 19 -1.54 33.47 -4.11
CA ALA A 19 -2.96 33.44 -4.48
C ALA A 19 -3.69 32.24 -3.83
N VAL A 20 -3.34 31.94 -2.57
CA VAL A 20 -4.14 31.07 -1.71
C VAL A 20 -5.45 31.82 -1.46
N LEU A 21 -6.41 31.57 -2.35
CA LEU A 21 -7.78 31.24 -1.99
C LEU A 21 -7.95 31.23 -0.46
N ALA A 22 -8.65 32.22 0.10
CA ALA A 22 -8.92 32.28 1.53
C ALA A 22 -9.42 30.90 2.01
N ALA A 23 -8.57 30.20 2.77
CA ALA A 23 -8.37 28.74 2.66
C ALA A 23 -9.59 27.86 3.00
N ALA A 24 -10.60 28.40 3.66
CA ALA A 24 -11.84 27.67 3.95
C ALA A 24 -12.97 28.01 2.96
N ALA A 25 -13.25 29.30 2.74
CA ALA A 25 -14.35 29.75 1.88
C ALA A 25 -14.17 29.29 0.42
N ALA A 26 -12.94 29.27 -0.04
CA ALA A 26 -12.61 28.83 -1.39
C ALA A 26 -12.65 27.30 -1.58
N CYS A 27 -12.37 26.52 -0.53
CA CYS A 27 -12.57 25.07 -0.60
C CYS A 27 -14.06 24.77 -0.71
N GLN A 28 -14.89 25.44 0.10
CA GLN A 28 -16.34 25.27 0.03
C GLN A 28 -16.89 25.69 -1.34
N GLU A 29 -16.52 26.87 -1.85
CA GLU A 29 -16.97 27.34 -3.18
C GLU A 29 -16.57 26.38 -4.31
N LEU A 30 -15.35 25.81 -4.26
CA LEU A 30 -14.92 24.79 -5.21
C LEU A 30 -15.80 23.55 -5.15
N LEU A 31 -16.08 23.04 -3.96
CA LEU A 31 -16.87 21.82 -3.77
C LEU A 31 -18.35 22.04 -4.13
N ASP A 32 -18.91 23.20 -3.80
CA ASP A 32 -20.26 23.60 -4.20
C ASP A 32 -20.37 23.63 -5.73
N CYS A 33 -19.39 24.26 -6.41
CA CYS A 33 -19.33 24.25 -7.87
C CYS A 33 -19.15 22.82 -8.44
N MET A 34 -18.40 21.94 -7.77
CA MET A 34 -18.28 20.54 -8.19
C MET A 34 -19.62 19.81 -8.09
N HIS A 35 -20.42 20.08 -7.06
CA HIS A 35 -21.76 19.50 -6.91
C HIS A 35 -22.73 20.05 -7.94
N GLU A 36 -22.78 21.37 -8.13
CA GLU A 36 -23.65 22.02 -9.13
C GLU A 36 -23.32 21.57 -10.56
N HIS A 37 -22.04 21.33 -10.84
CA HIS A 37 -21.55 20.96 -12.15
C HIS A 37 -21.03 19.53 -12.21
N VAL A 38 -21.65 18.61 -11.47
CA VAL A 38 -21.23 17.20 -11.39
C VAL A 38 -21.13 16.55 -12.77
N ALA A 39 -22.02 16.88 -13.70
CA ALA A 39 -22.04 16.34 -15.07
C ALA A 39 -21.03 17.01 -16.03
N TRP A 40 -20.37 18.10 -15.64
CA TRP A 40 -19.46 18.83 -16.52
C TRP A 40 -18.02 18.31 -16.41
N ALA A 41 -17.66 17.39 -17.30
CA ALA A 41 -16.38 16.68 -17.27
C ALA A 41 -15.15 17.58 -17.17
N GLU A 42 -15.11 18.66 -17.96
CA GLU A 42 -13.97 19.58 -17.94
C GLU A 42 -13.83 20.31 -16.60
N PHE A 43 -14.94 20.76 -16.01
CA PHE A 43 -14.90 21.38 -14.70
C PHE A 43 -14.40 20.40 -13.65
N GLN A 44 -14.93 19.18 -13.64
CA GLN A 44 -14.51 18.12 -12.71
C GLN A 44 -13.01 17.80 -12.86
N HIS A 45 -12.51 17.72 -14.08
CA HIS A 45 -11.08 17.54 -14.35
C HIS A 45 -10.24 18.61 -13.65
N TRP A 46 -10.51 19.89 -13.92
CA TRP A 46 -9.72 20.98 -13.35
C TRP A 46 -9.92 21.12 -11.83
N ALA A 47 -11.10 20.78 -11.32
CA ALA A 47 -11.36 20.71 -9.90
C ALA A 47 -10.50 19.64 -9.22
N PHE A 48 -10.39 18.43 -9.79
CA PHE A 48 -9.50 17.39 -9.25
C PHE A 48 -8.03 17.78 -9.32
N VAL A 49 -7.58 18.42 -10.40
CA VAL A 49 -6.20 18.92 -10.49
C VAL A 49 -5.95 19.97 -9.39
N ALA A 50 -6.91 20.84 -9.09
CA ALA A 50 -6.80 21.81 -8.00
C ALA A 50 -6.77 21.11 -6.64
N ILE A 51 -7.70 20.19 -6.37
CA ILE A 51 -7.76 19.39 -5.13
C ILE A 51 -6.43 18.66 -4.89
N THR A 52 -5.91 17.95 -5.89
CA THR A 52 -4.67 17.18 -5.74
C THR A 52 -3.45 18.06 -5.45
N ARG A 53 -3.43 19.31 -5.92
CA ARG A 53 -2.39 20.29 -5.58
C ARG A 53 -2.55 20.82 -4.17
N LEU A 54 -3.76 21.22 -3.80
CA LEU A 54 -4.07 21.71 -2.45
C LEU A 54 -3.78 20.64 -1.40
N ALA A 55 -4.18 19.40 -1.66
CA ALA A 55 -3.97 18.24 -0.79
C ALA A 55 -2.49 17.87 -0.55
N THR A 56 -1.53 18.48 -1.25
CA THR A 56 -0.09 18.32 -0.95
C THR A 56 0.33 19.10 0.30
N ASP A 57 -0.43 20.13 0.68
CA ASP A 57 -0.25 20.87 1.92
C ASP A 57 -1.20 20.34 2.99
N ARG A 58 -0.69 20.10 4.20
CA ARG A 58 -1.47 19.50 5.29
C ARG A 58 -2.59 20.40 5.80
N HIS A 59 -2.40 21.71 5.80
CA HIS A 59 -3.43 22.65 6.25
C HIS A 59 -4.59 22.67 5.25
N HIS A 60 -4.29 22.79 3.95
CA HIS A 60 -5.32 22.73 2.91
C HIS A 60 -6.02 21.36 2.84
N LEU A 61 -5.29 20.26 3.07
CA LEU A 61 -5.88 18.92 3.11
C LEU A 61 -6.89 18.78 4.26
N ALA A 62 -6.61 19.35 5.43
CA ALA A 62 -7.56 19.41 6.53
C ALA A 62 -8.80 20.24 6.14
N CYS A 63 -8.63 21.43 5.55
CA CYS A 63 -9.76 22.25 5.09
C CYS A 63 -10.63 21.54 4.04
N LEU A 64 -10.02 20.86 3.07
CA LEU A 64 -10.73 20.06 2.08
C LEU A 64 -11.51 18.91 2.72
N SER A 65 -10.88 18.24 3.69
CA SER A 65 -11.51 17.16 4.44
C SER A 65 -12.74 17.66 5.17
N ASP A 66 -12.63 18.76 5.92
CA ASP A 66 -13.74 19.36 6.69
C ASP A 66 -14.88 19.86 5.81
N ALA A 67 -14.56 20.36 4.60
CA ALA A 67 -15.56 20.83 3.64
C ALA A 67 -16.30 19.70 2.88
N GLY A 68 -16.01 18.42 3.15
CA GLY A 68 -16.69 17.31 2.47
C GLY A 68 -16.14 16.97 1.07
N CYS A 69 -14.85 17.22 0.85
CA CYS A 69 -14.21 16.97 -0.45
C CYS A 69 -14.30 15.50 -0.88
N CYS A 70 -14.31 14.57 0.08
CA CYS A 70 -14.44 13.13 -0.20
C CYS A 70 -15.76 12.81 -0.91
N GLU A 71 -16.87 13.35 -0.42
CA GLU A 71 -18.21 13.18 -0.96
C GLU A 71 -18.32 13.77 -2.37
N ALA A 72 -17.78 14.97 -2.58
CA ALA A 72 -17.74 15.60 -3.91
C ALA A 72 -16.93 14.77 -4.91
N VAL A 73 -15.76 14.26 -4.50
CA VAL A 73 -14.91 13.42 -5.34
C VAL A 73 -15.61 12.12 -5.71
N VAL A 74 -16.22 11.44 -4.74
CA VAL A 74 -16.99 10.20 -4.96
C VAL A 74 -18.13 10.44 -5.94
N ALA A 75 -18.93 11.50 -5.76
CA ALA A 75 -20.06 11.82 -6.63
C ALA A 75 -19.62 12.11 -8.08
N ALA A 76 -18.53 12.86 -8.26
CA ALA A 76 -17.99 13.17 -9.58
C ALA A 76 -17.40 11.92 -10.27
N LEU A 77 -16.74 11.02 -9.53
CA LEU A 77 -16.27 9.75 -10.07
C LEU A 77 -17.42 8.82 -10.48
N GLU A 78 -18.51 8.76 -9.69
CA GLU A 78 -19.72 8.00 -10.01
C GLU A 78 -20.38 8.56 -11.30
N SER A 79 -20.46 9.89 -11.44
CA SER A 79 -21.05 10.55 -12.62
C SER A 79 -20.22 10.37 -13.90
N HIS A 80 -18.90 10.25 -13.78
CA HIS A 80 -17.97 10.18 -14.91
C HIS A 80 -17.22 8.85 -14.98
N TRP A 81 -17.89 7.74 -14.68
CA TRP A 81 -17.27 6.42 -14.61
C TRP A 81 -16.59 5.96 -15.92
N LYS A 82 -17.02 6.45 -17.08
CA LYS A 82 -16.41 6.15 -18.40
C LYS A 82 -15.22 7.04 -18.77
N ASN A 83 -15.00 8.17 -18.10
CA ASN A 83 -13.98 9.13 -18.48
C ASN A 83 -12.67 8.83 -17.73
N SER A 84 -11.69 8.24 -18.41
CA SER A 84 -10.44 7.82 -17.77
C SER A 84 -9.66 8.96 -17.14
N ALA A 85 -9.64 10.15 -17.77
CA ALA A 85 -8.97 11.32 -17.20
C ALA A 85 -9.58 11.75 -15.86
N ILE A 86 -10.92 11.69 -15.75
CA ILE A 86 -11.61 11.97 -14.47
C ILE A 86 -11.34 10.85 -13.47
N GLN A 87 -11.41 9.58 -13.89
CA GLN A 87 -11.15 8.45 -13.00
C GLN A 87 -9.75 8.49 -12.41
N HIS A 88 -8.73 8.75 -13.24
CA HIS A 88 -7.35 8.95 -12.79
C HIS A 88 -7.29 10.09 -11.76
N TRP A 89 -7.66 11.32 -12.13
CA TRP A 89 -7.48 12.47 -11.24
C TRP A 89 -8.29 12.38 -9.96
N GLY A 90 -9.51 11.82 -10.02
CA GLY A 90 -10.33 11.58 -8.84
C GLY A 90 -9.77 10.46 -7.95
N CYS A 91 -9.28 9.35 -8.50
CA CYS A 91 -8.59 8.33 -7.71
C CYS A 91 -7.32 8.88 -7.06
N ARG A 92 -6.57 9.74 -7.76
CA ARG A 92 -5.43 10.46 -7.20
C ARG A 92 -5.83 11.34 -6.01
N ALA A 93 -6.95 12.07 -6.12
CA ALA A 93 -7.49 12.87 -5.02
C ALA A 93 -7.89 11.99 -3.83
N LEU A 94 -8.61 10.89 -4.07
CA LEU A 94 -8.98 9.92 -3.02
C LEU A 94 -7.76 9.33 -2.32
N ALA A 95 -6.68 9.01 -3.05
CA ALA A 95 -5.45 8.49 -2.45
C ALA A 95 -4.81 9.50 -1.48
N LEU A 96 -4.87 10.80 -1.78
CA LEU A 96 -4.37 11.85 -0.89
C LEU A 96 -5.29 12.06 0.31
N LEU A 97 -6.61 12.06 0.09
CA LEU A 97 -7.62 12.20 1.15
C LEU A 97 -7.55 11.02 2.14
N ALA A 98 -7.43 9.79 1.66
CA ALA A 98 -7.28 8.59 2.49
C ALA A 98 -5.94 8.56 3.25
N ALA A 99 -4.95 9.33 2.80
CA ALA A 99 -3.68 9.49 3.53
C ALA A 99 -3.76 10.52 4.67
N HIS A 100 -4.92 11.17 4.89
CA HIS A 100 -5.16 12.06 6.02
C HIS A 100 -5.91 11.33 7.15
N THR A 101 -5.36 11.34 8.37
CA THR A 101 -5.92 10.59 9.51
C THR A 101 -7.32 11.04 9.92
N ASP A 102 -7.65 12.31 9.71
CA ASP A 102 -8.95 12.87 10.11
C ASP A 102 -10.10 12.42 9.20
N ASN A 103 -9.75 11.75 8.09
CA ASN A 103 -10.73 11.12 7.22
C ASN A 103 -10.99 9.66 7.60
N ASP A 104 -10.24 9.09 8.56
CA ASP A 104 -10.22 7.64 8.73
C ASP A 104 -11.60 7.08 9.11
N ALA A 105 -12.36 7.82 9.92
CA ALA A 105 -13.68 7.41 10.40
C ALA A 105 -14.87 7.91 9.55
N ARG A 106 -14.62 8.60 8.42
CA ARG A 106 -15.72 9.20 7.64
C ARG A 106 -16.48 8.14 6.82
N PRO A 107 -17.82 8.11 6.86
CA PRO A 107 -18.63 7.15 6.10
C PRO A 107 -18.36 7.18 4.59
N CYS A 108 -17.96 8.34 4.05
CA CYS A 108 -17.60 8.50 2.64
C CYS A 108 -16.43 7.59 2.22
N MET A 109 -15.53 7.20 3.13
CA MET A 109 -14.39 6.34 2.81
C MET A 109 -14.82 4.91 2.47
N THR A 110 -15.91 4.43 3.08
CA THR A 110 -16.52 3.15 2.69
C THR A 110 -17.11 3.22 1.28
N ARG A 111 -17.77 4.34 0.93
CA ARG A 111 -18.29 4.55 -0.44
C ARG A 111 -17.15 4.67 -1.46
N ALA A 112 -16.06 5.33 -1.11
CA ALA A 112 -14.87 5.46 -1.95
C ALA A 112 -14.28 4.09 -2.32
N CYS A 113 -14.37 3.07 -1.44
CA CYS A 113 -13.95 1.70 -1.75
C CYS A 113 -14.66 1.14 -2.99
N ALA A 114 -15.99 1.31 -3.08
CA ALA A 114 -16.77 0.81 -4.21
C ALA A 114 -16.42 1.53 -5.52
N VAL A 115 -16.26 2.85 -5.47
CA VAL A 115 -15.87 3.67 -6.63
C VAL A 115 -14.49 3.30 -7.14
N VAL A 116 -13.50 3.12 -6.26
CA VAL A 116 -12.15 2.73 -6.64
C VAL A 116 -12.14 1.33 -7.29
N LEU A 117 -12.90 0.37 -6.73
CA LEU A 117 -13.03 -0.95 -7.34
C LEU A 117 -13.73 -0.92 -8.70
N ALA A 118 -14.70 -0.02 -8.89
CA ALA A 118 -15.35 0.20 -10.18
C ALA A 118 -14.38 0.82 -11.20
N ALA A 119 -13.55 1.79 -10.78
CA ALA A 119 -12.51 2.37 -11.64
C ALA A 119 -11.50 1.32 -12.11
N LEU A 120 -11.01 0.46 -11.19
CA LEU A 120 -10.11 -0.64 -11.52
C LEU A 120 -10.70 -1.61 -12.53
N ARG A 121 -12.02 -1.86 -12.46
CA ARG A 121 -12.73 -2.76 -13.38
C ARG A 121 -13.09 -2.09 -14.72
N GLY A 122 -13.42 -0.79 -14.70
CA GLY A 122 -13.87 -0.08 -15.89
C GLY A 122 -12.75 0.33 -16.83
N HIS A 123 -11.52 0.38 -16.32
CA HIS A 123 -10.34 0.90 -17.02
C HIS A 123 -9.15 -0.04 -16.88
N GLU A 124 -9.37 -1.34 -17.12
CA GLU A 124 -8.37 -2.41 -16.91
C GLU A 124 -7.09 -2.20 -17.75
N ASP A 125 -7.20 -1.55 -18.91
CA ASP A 125 -6.10 -1.30 -19.85
C ASP A 125 -5.49 0.12 -19.76
N ASP A 126 -5.96 0.97 -18.83
CA ASP A 126 -5.42 2.33 -18.62
C ASP A 126 -4.44 2.35 -17.43
N GLU A 127 -3.15 2.41 -17.71
CA GLU A 127 -2.09 2.36 -16.69
C GLU A 127 -2.22 3.46 -15.64
N GLU A 128 -2.58 4.69 -16.05
CA GLU A 128 -2.70 5.83 -15.15
C GLU A 128 -3.89 5.66 -14.20
N VAL A 129 -5.04 5.20 -14.73
CA VAL A 129 -6.19 4.88 -13.88
C VAL A 129 -5.86 3.73 -12.93
N GLN A 130 -5.23 2.65 -13.41
CA GLN A 130 -4.83 1.54 -12.54
C GLN A 130 -3.87 1.99 -11.45
N HIS A 131 -2.80 2.72 -11.79
CA HIS A 131 -1.83 3.20 -10.82
C HIS A 131 -2.51 4.01 -9.71
N HIS A 132 -3.33 5.00 -10.08
CA HIS A 132 -3.95 5.90 -9.12
C HIS A 132 -5.09 5.24 -8.34
N ALA A 133 -5.86 4.35 -8.97
CA ALA A 133 -6.92 3.59 -8.29
C ALA A 133 -6.34 2.56 -7.32
N VAL A 134 -5.30 1.81 -7.71
CA VAL A 134 -4.60 0.90 -6.80
C VAL A 134 -3.99 1.67 -5.63
N ARG A 135 -3.42 2.85 -5.88
CA ARG A 135 -2.89 3.71 -4.81
C ARG A 135 -3.97 4.23 -3.87
N ALA A 136 -5.14 4.57 -4.38
CA ALA A 136 -6.31 4.93 -3.56
C ALA A 136 -6.79 3.75 -2.72
N LEU A 137 -6.88 2.56 -3.32
CA LEU A 137 -7.23 1.31 -2.65
C LEU A 137 -6.26 1.02 -1.51
N ALA A 138 -4.96 1.15 -1.76
CA ALA A 138 -3.93 1.00 -0.73
C ALA A 138 -4.14 1.99 0.43
N GLY A 139 -4.42 3.26 0.13
CA GLY A 139 -4.76 4.27 1.14
C GLY A 139 -5.96 3.85 1.99
N LEU A 140 -7.07 3.50 1.34
CA LEU A 140 -8.32 3.08 1.98
C LEU A 140 -8.16 1.81 2.84
N ALA A 141 -7.31 0.89 2.42
CA ALA A 141 -6.99 -0.32 3.18
C ALA A 141 -6.19 -0.02 4.46
N PHE A 142 -5.41 1.07 4.52
CA PHE A 142 -4.72 1.48 5.75
C PHE A 142 -5.59 2.29 6.71
N THR A 143 -6.74 2.76 6.25
CA THR A 143 -7.65 3.64 6.98
C THR A 143 -8.34 2.92 8.14
N THR A 144 -9.21 1.94 7.87
CA THR A 144 -9.99 1.24 8.90
C THR A 144 -10.30 -0.21 8.55
N LEU A 145 -10.67 -1.01 9.56
CA LEU A 145 -11.10 -2.40 9.37
C LEU A 145 -12.38 -2.54 8.50
N PRO A 146 -13.43 -1.69 8.66
CA PRO A 146 -14.58 -1.73 7.75
C PRO A 146 -14.22 -1.49 6.28
N ASN A 147 -13.28 -0.60 5.99
CA ASN A 147 -12.81 -0.38 4.61
C ASN A 147 -12.12 -1.64 4.07
N ARG A 148 -11.22 -2.25 4.84
CA ARG A 148 -10.58 -3.53 4.46
C ARG A 148 -11.62 -4.60 4.15
N ALA A 149 -12.58 -4.81 5.05
CA ALA A 149 -13.65 -5.80 4.85
C ALA A 149 -14.48 -5.50 3.58
N THR A 150 -14.75 -4.23 3.31
CA THR A 150 -15.48 -3.79 2.10
C THR A 150 -14.66 -4.04 0.84
N LEU A 151 -13.37 -3.73 0.86
CA LEU A 151 -12.45 -3.97 -0.26
C LEU A 151 -12.30 -5.47 -0.56
N ILE A 152 -12.14 -6.30 0.48
CA ILE A 152 -12.03 -7.76 0.35
C ILE A 152 -13.32 -8.32 -0.27
N ARG A 153 -14.49 -8.01 0.29
CA ARG A 153 -15.79 -8.44 -0.26
C ARG A 153 -16.03 -7.93 -1.69
N GLY A 154 -15.50 -6.76 -2.01
CA GLY A 154 -15.59 -6.17 -3.35
C GLY A 154 -14.63 -6.76 -4.40
N GLY A 155 -13.83 -7.77 -4.03
CA GLY A 155 -12.90 -8.44 -4.94
C GLY A 155 -11.60 -7.67 -5.18
N ALA A 156 -11.14 -6.89 -4.20
CA ALA A 156 -9.88 -6.14 -4.29
C ALA A 156 -8.70 -7.02 -4.69
N CYS A 157 -8.59 -8.24 -4.14
CA CYS A 157 -7.49 -9.16 -4.45
C CYS A 157 -7.36 -9.43 -5.95
N ALA A 158 -8.45 -9.90 -6.57
CA ALA A 158 -8.50 -10.17 -8.00
C ALA A 158 -8.16 -8.92 -8.84
N ARG A 159 -8.59 -7.72 -8.42
CA ARG A 159 -8.24 -6.47 -9.12
C ARG A 159 -6.76 -6.14 -9.01
N LEU A 160 -6.15 -6.32 -7.84
CA LEU A 160 -4.72 -6.07 -7.62
C LEU A 160 -3.85 -7.04 -8.41
N ILE A 161 -4.23 -8.31 -8.46
CA ILE A 161 -3.54 -9.34 -9.25
C ILE A 161 -3.65 -9.02 -10.74
N ALA A 162 -4.86 -8.68 -11.21
CA ALA A 162 -5.09 -8.29 -12.61
C ALA A 162 -4.25 -7.06 -13.00
N ALA A 163 -4.24 -6.00 -12.19
CA ALA A 163 -3.48 -4.79 -12.47
C ALA A 163 -1.96 -5.07 -12.61
N MET A 164 -1.39 -5.88 -11.73
CA MET A 164 0.03 -6.27 -11.84
C MET A 164 0.31 -7.19 -13.03
N ALA A 165 -0.66 -8.03 -13.43
CA ALA A 165 -0.54 -8.90 -14.60
C ALA A 165 -0.65 -8.12 -15.91
N THR A 166 -1.51 -7.11 -15.99
CA THR A 166 -1.66 -6.24 -17.16
C THR A 166 -0.47 -5.30 -17.31
N PHE A 167 0.09 -4.80 -16.20
CA PHE A 167 1.21 -3.84 -16.20
C PHE A 167 2.47 -4.41 -15.50
N PRO A 168 3.06 -5.52 -15.98
CA PRO A 168 4.16 -6.21 -15.30
C PRO A 168 5.47 -5.41 -15.31
N HIS A 169 5.57 -4.38 -16.14
CA HIS A 169 6.72 -3.47 -16.20
C HIS A 169 6.52 -2.17 -15.44
N SER A 170 5.31 -1.91 -14.94
CA SER A 170 5.01 -0.70 -14.18
C SER A 170 5.34 -0.91 -12.70
N ALA A 171 6.54 -0.45 -12.31
CA ALA A 171 6.99 -0.52 -10.92
C ALA A 171 6.06 0.23 -9.97
N ASP A 172 5.36 1.27 -10.44
CA ASP A 172 4.50 2.09 -9.61
C ASP A 172 3.12 1.43 -9.39
N VAL A 173 2.58 0.72 -10.38
CA VAL A 173 1.41 -0.17 -10.18
C VAL A 173 1.77 -1.30 -9.22
N ALA A 174 2.90 -1.99 -9.46
CA ALA A 174 3.36 -3.07 -8.61
C ALA A 174 3.59 -2.63 -7.16
N LEU A 175 4.28 -1.49 -6.94
CA LEU A 175 4.47 -0.92 -5.61
C LEU A 175 3.14 -0.67 -4.90
N ALA A 176 2.20 0.01 -5.56
CA ALA A 176 0.91 0.35 -4.98
C ALA A 176 0.10 -0.93 -4.66
N ALA A 177 0.16 -1.94 -5.53
CA ALA A 177 -0.54 -3.20 -5.34
C ALA A 177 0.03 -4.02 -4.18
N LEU A 178 1.36 -4.12 -4.08
CA LEU A 178 2.03 -4.77 -2.95
C LEU A 178 1.71 -4.08 -1.63
N ARG A 179 1.67 -2.74 -1.62
CA ARG A 179 1.26 -1.96 -0.46
C ARG A 179 -0.19 -2.25 -0.06
N ALA A 180 -1.12 -2.34 -1.02
CA ALA A 180 -2.50 -2.71 -0.75
C ALA A 180 -2.62 -4.15 -0.21
N MET A 181 -1.96 -5.12 -0.85
CA MET A 181 -1.97 -6.51 -0.40
C MET A 181 -1.39 -6.67 1.01
N ALA A 182 -0.28 -5.99 1.32
CA ALA A 182 0.29 -5.99 2.66
C ALA A 182 -0.68 -5.41 3.71
N ALA A 183 -1.55 -4.47 3.34
CA ALA A 183 -2.56 -3.91 4.24
C ALA A 183 -3.74 -4.86 4.46
N LEU A 184 -4.24 -5.45 3.37
CA LEU A 184 -5.37 -6.39 3.39
C LEU A 184 -5.01 -7.69 4.14
N ALA A 185 -3.78 -8.19 3.96
CA ALA A 185 -3.30 -9.42 4.60
C ALA A 185 -2.97 -9.26 6.09
N GLN A 186 -3.10 -8.06 6.70
CA GLN A 186 -2.95 -7.91 8.15
C GLN A 186 -4.15 -8.46 8.93
N ASP A 187 -5.26 -8.71 8.24
CA ASP A 187 -6.42 -9.39 8.80
C ASP A 187 -6.22 -10.90 8.58
N GLU A 188 -6.15 -11.67 9.68
CA GLU A 188 -5.83 -13.10 9.63
C GLU A 188 -6.86 -13.89 8.82
N ASP A 189 -8.14 -13.54 8.95
CA ASP A 189 -9.23 -14.17 8.20
C ASP A 189 -9.14 -13.83 6.70
N ALA A 190 -8.63 -12.64 6.38
CA ALA A 190 -8.45 -12.21 4.99
C ALA A 190 -7.23 -12.88 4.35
N ALA A 191 -6.15 -13.13 5.09
CA ALA A 191 -4.91 -13.66 4.55
C ALA A 191 -5.15 -14.98 3.81
N ALA A 192 -5.90 -15.91 4.40
CA ALA A 192 -6.24 -17.19 3.77
C ALA A 192 -6.99 -17.00 2.44
N GLY A 193 -7.99 -16.11 2.40
CA GLY A 193 -8.74 -15.79 1.17
C GLY A 193 -7.87 -15.16 0.09
N LEU A 194 -7.00 -14.21 0.46
CA LEU A 194 -6.08 -13.58 -0.49
C LEU A 194 -5.13 -14.60 -1.13
N GLY A 195 -4.63 -15.56 -0.37
CA GLY A 195 -3.78 -16.60 -0.91
C GLY A 195 -4.52 -17.57 -1.83
N ALA A 196 -5.76 -17.95 -1.50
CA ALA A 196 -6.63 -18.74 -2.37
C ALA A 196 -6.94 -18.03 -3.70
N ASP A 197 -7.05 -16.69 -3.68
CA ASP A 197 -7.22 -15.86 -4.87
C ASP A 197 -5.93 -15.73 -5.71
N GLY A 198 -4.79 -16.27 -5.26
CA GLY A 198 -3.52 -16.28 -5.99
C GLY A 198 -2.55 -15.15 -5.61
N ALA A 199 -2.78 -14.40 -4.53
CA ALA A 199 -1.92 -13.28 -4.12
C ALA A 199 -0.46 -13.71 -3.90
N CYS A 200 -0.22 -14.92 -3.39
CA CYS A 200 1.12 -15.45 -3.14
C CYS A 200 1.98 -15.44 -4.42
N GLY A 201 1.46 -15.96 -5.53
CA GLY A 201 2.18 -15.98 -6.80
C GLY A 201 2.40 -14.57 -7.38
N ALA A 202 1.37 -13.73 -7.29
CA ALA A 202 1.42 -12.36 -7.79
C ALA A 202 2.46 -11.49 -7.06
N VAL A 203 2.55 -11.62 -5.73
CA VAL A 203 3.57 -10.92 -4.91
C VAL A 203 4.99 -11.38 -5.30
N LEU A 204 5.20 -12.68 -5.47
CA LEU A 204 6.51 -13.22 -5.85
C LEU A 204 6.93 -12.81 -7.27
N ALA A 205 5.98 -12.74 -8.20
CA ALA A 205 6.21 -12.25 -9.56
C ALA A 205 6.63 -10.77 -9.54
N ALA A 206 5.94 -9.91 -8.79
CA ALA A 206 6.28 -8.49 -8.66
C ALA A 206 7.67 -8.26 -8.03
N LEU A 207 8.01 -9.02 -6.97
CA LEU A 207 9.34 -8.98 -6.36
C LEU A 207 10.44 -9.37 -7.36
N SER A 208 10.16 -10.34 -8.23
CA SER A 208 11.10 -10.84 -9.24
C SER A 208 11.24 -9.89 -10.43
N ALA A 209 10.16 -9.22 -10.83
CA ALA A 209 10.14 -8.26 -11.94
C ALA A 209 10.88 -6.95 -11.60
N HIS A 210 10.86 -6.53 -10.33
CA HIS A 210 11.45 -5.26 -9.89
C HIS A 210 12.50 -5.41 -8.78
N PRO A 211 13.60 -6.15 -9.01
CA PRO A 211 14.61 -6.40 -7.98
C PRO A 211 15.36 -5.13 -7.57
N ALA A 212 15.44 -4.11 -8.45
CA ALA A 212 16.21 -2.88 -8.20
C ALA A 212 15.51 -1.85 -7.31
N ARG A 213 14.17 -1.91 -7.19
CA ARG A 213 13.36 -0.94 -6.43
C ARG A 213 13.30 -1.35 -4.94
N ALA A 214 14.13 -0.75 -4.10
CA ALA A 214 14.20 -1.11 -2.66
C ALA A 214 12.85 -0.93 -1.94
N ASP A 215 12.13 0.15 -2.21
CA ASP A 215 10.80 0.42 -1.65
C ASP A 215 9.75 -0.62 -2.06
N LEU A 216 9.77 -1.07 -3.32
CA LEU A 216 8.92 -2.16 -3.80
C LEU A 216 9.27 -3.47 -3.09
N GLN A 217 10.57 -3.77 -2.92
CA GLN A 217 11.01 -4.94 -2.17
C GLN A 217 10.52 -4.89 -0.71
N VAL A 218 10.57 -3.72 -0.06
CA VAL A 218 10.02 -3.55 1.30
C VAL A 218 8.55 -3.96 1.36
N TRP A 219 7.70 -3.38 0.52
CA TRP A 219 6.27 -3.67 0.54
C TRP A 219 5.95 -5.11 0.11
N GLY A 220 6.70 -5.66 -0.85
CA GLY A 220 6.52 -7.05 -1.26
C GLY A 220 6.93 -8.03 -0.17
N LEU A 221 8.03 -7.79 0.55
CA LEU A 221 8.43 -8.62 1.69
C LEU A 221 7.44 -8.49 2.86
N MET A 222 6.89 -7.30 3.09
CA MET A 222 5.78 -7.12 4.04
C MET A 222 4.55 -7.95 3.62
N ALA A 223 4.18 -7.95 2.34
CA ALA A 223 3.07 -8.75 1.84
C ALA A 223 3.33 -10.25 1.98
N VAL A 224 4.56 -10.73 1.67
CA VAL A 224 4.96 -12.14 1.86
C VAL A 224 4.79 -12.56 3.33
N GLY A 225 5.34 -11.79 4.27
CA GLY A 225 5.24 -12.15 5.68
C GLY A 225 3.81 -12.07 6.23
N ALA A 226 3.00 -11.11 5.75
CA ALA A 226 1.60 -10.99 6.14
C ALA A 226 0.77 -12.16 5.60
N LEU A 227 0.95 -12.54 4.33
CA LEU A 227 0.30 -13.73 3.77
C LEU A 227 0.74 -15.01 4.48
N ALA A 228 2.02 -15.11 4.87
CA ALA A 228 2.59 -16.25 5.58
C ALA A 228 2.09 -16.40 7.04
N SER A 229 1.29 -15.48 7.57
CA SER A 229 0.63 -15.70 8.87
C SER A 229 -0.33 -16.89 8.81
N ASP A 230 -0.97 -17.10 7.66
CA ASP A 230 -1.80 -18.26 7.37
C ASP A 230 -0.98 -19.49 6.96
N ALA A 231 -1.38 -20.68 7.43
CA ALA A 231 -0.66 -21.92 7.20
C ALA A 231 -0.74 -22.44 5.76
N ALA A 232 -1.89 -22.31 5.10
CA ALA A 232 -2.04 -22.74 3.71
C ALA A 232 -1.20 -21.86 2.78
N ASN A 233 -1.17 -20.56 3.07
CA ASN A 233 -0.35 -19.60 2.35
C ASN A 233 1.15 -19.85 2.51
N ARG A 234 1.63 -20.30 3.68
CA ARG A 234 3.03 -20.73 3.84
C ARG A 234 3.38 -21.83 2.86
N GLY A 235 2.52 -22.83 2.71
CA GLY A 235 2.70 -23.89 1.71
C GLY A 235 2.74 -23.35 0.28
N ALA A 236 1.82 -22.45 -0.07
CA ALA A 236 1.74 -21.85 -1.41
C ALA A 236 2.96 -20.97 -1.74
N LEU A 237 3.39 -20.10 -0.81
CA LEU A 237 4.60 -19.27 -0.94
C LEU A 237 5.87 -20.13 -1.00
N GLY A 238 5.86 -21.23 -0.24
CA GLY A 238 6.92 -22.21 -0.15
C GLY A 238 7.11 -23.09 -1.38
N ALA A 239 6.05 -23.26 -2.17
CA ALA A 239 6.05 -24.15 -3.33
C ALA A 239 7.22 -23.85 -4.27
N GLY A 240 8.03 -24.88 -4.57
CA GLY A 240 9.21 -24.77 -5.42
C GLY A 240 10.34 -23.87 -4.86
N GLY A 241 10.25 -23.40 -3.62
CA GLY A 241 11.22 -22.51 -2.97
C GLY A 241 11.20 -21.06 -3.46
N GLY A 242 10.12 -20.62 -4.13
CA GLY A 242 10.00 -19.29 -4.73
C GLY A 242 10.20 -18.15 -3.72
N ALA A 243 9.43 -18.16 -2.63
CA ALA A 243 9.53 -17.12 -1.59
C ALA A 243 10.91 -17.09 -0.91
N ALA A 244 11.50 -18.24 -0.63
CA ALA A 244 12.82 -18.32 -0.03
C ALA A 244 13.91 -17.68 -0.91
N ARG A 245 13.88 -17.94 -2.23
CA ARG A 245 14.79 -17.30 -3.18
C ARG A 245 14.56 -15.81 -3.29
N ALA A 246 13.30 -15.37 -3.35
CA ALA A 246 12.94 -13.94 -3.42
C ALA A 246 13.45 -13.17 -2.19
N VAL A 247 13.19 -13.68 -0.98
CA VAL A 247 13.68 -13.10 0.27
C VAL A 247 15.21 -13.02 0.28
N ALA A 248 15.90 -14.12 -0.04
CA ALA A 248 17.36 -14.14 -0.03
C ALA A 248 17.97 -13.18 -1.07
N ALA A 249 17.36 -13.08 -2.26
CA ALA A 249 17.80 -12.16 -3.30
C ALA A 249 17.63 -10.69 -2.87
N ALA A 250 16.48 -10.34 -2.28
CA ALA A 250 16.22 -8.99 -1.78
C ALA A 250 17.20 -8.59 -0.68
N LEU A 251 17.42 -9.47 0.31
CA LEU A 251 18.36 -9.24 1.42
C LEU A 251 19.79 -9.04 0.92
N ARG A 252 20.24 -9.83 -0.08
CA ARG A 252 21.59 -9.68 -0.66
C ARG A 252 21.75 -8.40 -1.47
N ARG A 253 20.76 -8.10 -2.32
CA ARG A 253 20.84 -6.95 -3.23
C ARG A 253 20.78 -5.63 -2.50
N HIS A 254 19.94 -5.54 -1.47
CA HIS A 254 19.71 -4.32 -0.69
C HIS A 254 20.33 -4.43 0.70
N ALA A 255 21.57 -4.89 0.76
CA ALA A 255 22.29 -5.15 2.02
C ALA A 255 22.40 -3.90 2.92
N SER A 256 22.47 -2.71 2.32
CA SER A 256 22.54 -1.42 3.03
C SER A 256 21.17 -0.82 3.37
N ASP A 257 20.07 -1.35 2.85
CA ASP A 257 18.74 -0.81 3.12
C ASP A 257 18.14 -1.46 4.37
N ARG A 258 18.09 -0.70 5.46
CA ARG A 258 17.56 -1.16 6.75
C ARG A 258 16.13 -1.69 6.67
N ALA A 259 15.27 -1.10 5.83
CA ALA A 259 13.87 -1.49 5.74
C ALA A 259 13.74 -2.83 5.00
N VAL A 260 14.51 -3.02 3.90
CA VAL A 260 14.55 -4.31 3.20
C VAL A 260 15.10 -5.40 4.13
N GLN A 261 16.17 -5.11 4.88
CA GLN A 261 16.70 -6.07 5.85
C GLN A 261 15.67 -6.44 6.92
N ARG A 262 15.04 -5.45 7.54
CA ARG A 262 14.04 -5.66 8.60
C ARG A 262 12.87 -6.52 8.10
N TRP A 263 12.24 -6.12 6.99
CA TRP A 263 11.03 -6.77 6.50
C TRP A 263 11.33 -8.09 5.81
N GLY A 264 12.48 -8.24 5.15
CA GLY A 264 12.90 -9.52 4.57
C GLY A 264 13.19 -10.57 5.62
N LEU A 265 13.86 -10.20 6.72
CA LEU A 265 14.13 -11.12 7.83
C LEU A 265 12.85 -11.46 8.60
N TRP A 266 11.92 -10.52 8.76
CA TRP A 266 10.60 -10.81 9.33
C TRP A 266 9.81 -11.78 8.44
N ALA A 267 9.76 -11.53 7.13
CA ALA A 267 9.09 -12.42 6.17
C ALA A 267 9.68 -13.83 6.18
N ALA A 268 11.01 -13.95 6.28
CA ALA A 268 11.69 -15.24 6.43
C ALA A 268 11.23 -15.99 7.70
N ALA A 269 11.11 -15.28 8.83
CA ALA A 269 10.66 -15.89 10.09
C ALA A 269 9.21 -16.37 9.99
N GLU A 270 8.30 -15.56 9.43
CA GLU A 270 6.90 -15.98 9.24
C GLU A 270 6.79 -17.17 8.26
N LEU A 271 7.55 -17.17 7.17
CA LEU A 271 7.57 -18.27 6.20
C LEU A 271 8.00 -19.60 6.81
N GLY A 272 9.01 -19.57 7.69
CA GLY A 272 9.54 -20.77 8.35
C GLY A 272 8.74 -21.24 9.56
N ARG A 273 7.86 -20.39 10.12
CA ARG A 273 7.15 -20.67 11.36
C ARG A 273 6.29 -21.93 11.22
N GLY A 274 6.69 -22.98 11.93
CA GLY A 274 6.01 -24.27 11.92
C GLY A 274 6.00 -24.98 10.56
N ASP A 275 6.79 -24.53 9.58
CA ASP A 275 6.88 -25.13 8.24
C ASP A 275 8.33 -25.55 7.95
N VAL A 276 8.59 -26.84 8.13
CA VAL A 276 9.93 -27.44 7.97
C VAL A 276 10.41 -27.38 6.51
N ALA A 277 9.50 -27.46 5.53
CA ALA A 277 9.88 -27.40 4.12
C ALA A 277 10.36 -25.99 3.76
N ASN A 278 9.64 -24.97 4.22
CA ASN A 278 10.04 -23.57 4.06
C ASN A 278 11.31 -23.25 4.81
N ALA A 279 11.45 -23.74 6.04
CA ALA A 279 12.66 -23.59 6.83
C ALA A 279 13.91 -24.12 6.09
N ARG A 280 13.81 -25.31 5.50
CA ARG A 280 14.87 -25.90 4.67
C ARG A 280 15.13 -25.09 3.41
N ALA A 281 14.08 -24.61 2.75
CA ALA A 281 14.22 -23.77 1.55
C ALA A 281 14.92 -22.43 1.85
N LEU A 282 14.60 -21.78 2.97
CA LEU A 282 15.25 -20.55 3.45
C LEU A 282 16.72 -20.77 3.78
N ALA A 283 17.04 -21.88 4.44
CA ALA A 283 18.41 -22.28 4.71
C ALA A 283 19.20 -22.51 3.42
N ALA A 284 18.64 -23.28 2.48
CA ALA A 284 19.25 -23.56 1.17
C ALA A 284 19.43 -22.29 0.31
N ALA A 285 18.51 -21.33 0.41
CA ALA A 285 18.61 -20.03 -0.28
C ALA A 285 19.66 -19.09 0.34
N GLY A 286 20.23 -19.45 1.50
CA GLY A 286 21.29 -18.70 2.18
C GLY A 286 20.77 -17.56 3.07
N VAL A 287 19.51 -17.59 3.51
CA VAL A 287 18.93 -16.52 4.34
C VAL A 287 19.67 -16.37 5.68
N GLY A 288 20.10 -17.46 6.31
CA GLY A 288 20.88 -17.39 7.56
C GLY A 288 22.23 -16.67 7.39
N GLY A 289 22.88 -16.81 6.23
CA GLY A 289 24.08 -16.05 5.89
C GLY A 289 23.79 -14.56 5.70
N ALA A 290 22.70 -14.25 5.00
CA ALA A 290 22.23 -12.87 4.82
C ALA A 290 21.88 -12.22 6.18
N ALA A 291 21.23 -12.93 7.09
CA ALA A 291 20.91 -12.45 8.44
C ALA A 291 22.16 -12.08 9.24
N ARG A 292 23.21 -12.92 9.21
CA ARG A 292 24.49 -12.59 9.87
C ARG A 292 25.18 -11.38 9.23
N ALA A 293 25.09 -11.23 7.91
CA ALA A 293 25.60 -10.04 7.23
C ALA A 293 24.82 -8.78 7.63
N ALA A 294 23.48 -8.86 7.66
CA ALA A 294 22.60 -7.78 8.10
C ALA A 294 22.88 -7.35 9.54
N ALA A 295 23.01 -8.32 10.47
CA ALA A 295 23.32 -8.06 11.87
C ALA A 295 24.65 -7.31 12.04
N ARG A 296 25.65 -7.60 11.18
CA ARG A 296 26.95 -6.91 11.20
C ARG A 296 26.90 -5.53 10.54
N ALA A 297 26.18 -5.38 9.43
CA ALA A 297 26.07 -4.10 8.72
C ALA A 297 25.21 -3.08 9.49
N HIS A 298 24.20 -3.54 10.22
CA HIS A 298 23.20 -2.71 10.91
C HIS A 298 23.26 -2.88 12.43
N ARG A 299 24.47 -2.93 13.01
CA ARG A 299 24.66 -3.14 14.46
C ARG A 299 23.89 -2.15 15.35
N GLY A 300 23.79 -0.89 14.91
CA GLY A 300 23.07 0.16 15.63
C GLY A 300 21.56 0.21 15.37
N ASP A 301 21.04 -0.57 14.43
CA ASP A 301 19.60 -0.57 14.10
C ASP A 301 18.86 -1.63 14.92
N ALA A 302 18.18 -1.20 15.98
CA ALA A 302 17.46 -2.08 16.88
C ALA A 302 16.38 -2.93 16.19
N GLU A 303 15.78 -2.45 15.09
CA GLU A 303 14.72 -3.18 14.41
C GLU A 303 15.28 -4.31 13.55
N VAL A 304 16.40 -4.07 12.87
CA VAL A 304 17.12 -5.13 12.12
C VAL A 304 17.68 -6.18 13.08
N GLN A 305 18.24 -5.79 14.23
CA GLN A 305 18.72 -6.75 15.23
C GLN A 305 17.60 -7.64 15.77
N ARG A 306 16.44 -7.06 16.11
CA ARG A 306 15.26 -7.83 16.55
C ARG A 306 14.77 -8.79 15.46
N ALA A 307 14.79 -8.37 14.18
CA ALA A 307 14.42 -9.24 13.08
C ALA A 307 15.38 -10.44 12.94
N CYS A 308 16.69 -10.21 13.10
CA CYS A 308 17.69 -11.29 13.13
C CYS A 308 17.46 -12.27 14.30
N GLN A 309 17.17 -11.75 15.51
CA GLN A 309 16.91 -12.57 16.70
C GLN A 309 15.65 -13.44 16.53
N ARG A 310 14.56 -12.87 15.99
CA ARG A 310 13.34 -13.64 15.68
C ARG A 310 13.63 -14.78 14.71
N LEU A 311 14.37 -14.48 13.63
CA LEU A 311 14.75 -15.51 12.66
C LEU A 311 15.62 -16.61 13.29
N ALA A 312 16.51 -16.26 14.23
CA ALA A 312 17.33 -17.22 14.95
C ALA A 312 16.48 -18.11 15.88
N ALA A 313 15.45 -17.56 16.53
CA ALA A 313 14.53 -18.32 17.37
C ALA A 313 13.74 -19.40 16.61
N GLU A 314 13.48 -19.19 15.31
CA GLU A 314 12.87 -20.20 14.42
C GLU A 314 13.87 -21.30 13.98
N GLY A 315 15.11 -21.29 14.51
CA GLY A 315 16.13 -22.29 14.18
C GLY A 315 16.79 -22.12 12.81
N LEU A 316 16.53 -21.01 12.11
CA LEU A 316 17.00 -20.74 10.74
C LEU A 316 18.40 -20.11 10.69
N VAL A 317 18.94 -19.69 11.84
CA VAL A 317 20.30 -19.16 11.98
C VAL A 317 21.05 -20.00 13.01
N GLY A 318 21.74 -21.05 12.56
CA GLY A 318 22.70 -21.74 13.42
C GLY A 318 23.80 -20.78 13.88
N GLY A 319 24.04 -20.71 15.19
CA GLY A 319 25.19 -20.03 15.79
C GLY A 319 24.93 -18.76 16.61
N VAL A 320 23.71 -18.49 17.10
CA VAL A 320 23.47 -17.47 18.13
C VAL A 320 23.09 -18.19 19.43
N VAL A 321 23.78 -17.83 20.50
CA VAL A 321 23.77 -18.48 21.83
C VAL A 321 22.34 -18.83 22.26
N ALA A 322 22.11 -20.13 22.50
CA ALA A 322 20.95 -20.64 23.18
C ALA A 322 20.98 -20.19 24.65
N GLY A 323 20.45 -19.00 24.91
CA GLY A 323 20.16 -18.49 26.23
C GLY A 323 19.01 -17.51 26.08
N GLU A 324 17.92 -17.73 26.83
CA GLU A 324 16.66 -16.94 26.82
C GLU A 324 15.56 -17.36 25.82
N ALA A 325 15.48 -18.64 25.46
CA ALA A 325 14.38 -19.16 24.63
C ALA A 325 13.05 -19.44 25.39
N SER A 326 12.88 -19.04 26.66
CA SER A 326 11.74 -19.51 27.47
C SER A 326 10.76 -18.45 28.01
N ALA A 327 10.70 -17.22 27.46
CA ALA A 327 9.80 -16.18 28.00
C ALA A 327 8.99 -15.37 26.97
N LEU A 328 8.89 -15.78 25.71
CA LEU A 328 8.11 -15.07 24.67
C LEU A 328 6.79 -15.78 24.30
N GLY A 329 6.29 -16.63 25.19
CA GLY A 329 4.95 -17.21 25.11
C GLY A 329 3.87 -16.16 25.39
N SER A 330 3.08 -15.87 24.36
CA SER A 330 1.86 -15.06 24.37
C SER A 330 2.05 -13.54 24.50
N ARG A 331 1.35 -12.83 23.61
CA ARG A 331 1.28 -11.37 23.43
C ARG A 331 2.47 -10.80 22.65
N PHE A 332 2.28 -10.50 21.37
CA PHE A 332 2.60 -9.19 20.79
C PHE A 332 2.03 -9.10 19.37
N THR A 333 0.83 -8.52 19.29
CA THR A 333 0.26 -7.90 18.10
C THR A 333 1.16 -6.73 17.69
N CYS A 334 2.17 -6.99 16.85
CA CYS A 334 3.09 -5.98 16.32
C CYS A 334 2.45 -5.09 15.23
N ALA A 335 1.16 -4.77 15.38
CA ALA A 335 0.45 -3.73 14.65
C ALA A 335 -0.30 -2.76 15.59
N ARG A 336 -0.49 -3.08 16.89
CA ARG A 336 -1.25 -2.22 17.82
C ARG A 336 -0.43 -1.10 18.49
N ARG A 337 0.89 -1.07 18.38
CA ARG A 337 1.75 -0.02 18.99
C ARG A 337 2.62 0.78 18.01
N ALA A 338 2.41 0.60 16.70
CA ALA A 338 2.87 1.56 15.69
C ALA A 338 1.77 2.58 15.36
N GLY A 339 1.02 3.03 16.37
CA GLY A 339 0.20 4.26 16.29
C GLY A 339 1.05 5.51 16.03
N GLY A 340 2.38 5.40 16.12
CA GLY A 340 3.32 6.27 15.41
C GLY A 340 3.67 5.65 14.07
N ALA A 341 2.72 5.61 13.14
CA ALA A 341 3.05 5.39 11.74
C ALA A 341 3.91 6.59 11.33
N ALA A 342 5.22 6.40 11.34
CA ALA A 342 6.07 7.07 10.37
C ALA A 342 5.58 6.58 9.00
N ARG A 343 4.45 7.16 8.55
CA ARG A 343 3.97 7.09 7.18
C ARG A 343 5.14 7.62 6.38
N VAL A 344 5.89 6.71 5.75
CA VAL A 344 6.90 7.04 4.75
C VAL A 344 6.23 8.04 3.83
N ARG A 345 6.78 9.26 3.78
CA ARG A 345 6.26 10.35 2.97
C ARG A 345 6.10 9.84 1.54
N ILE A 346 4.94 10.14 0.96
CA ILE A 346 4.67 10.05 -0.48
C ILE A 346 5.78 10.78 -1.23
#